data_AF-A0A2I1G070-F1
#
_entry.id   AF-A0A2I1G070-F1
#
_cell.length_a   1.000
_cell.length_b   1.000
_cell.length_c   1.000
_cell.angle_alpha   90.00
_cell.angle_beta   90.00
_cell.angle_gamma   90.00
#
_symmetry.space_group_name_H-M   'P 1'
#
loop_
_entity.id
_entity.type
_entity.pdbx_description
1 polymer ?
#
loop_
_entity_poly.entity_id
_entity_poly.type
_entity_poly.pdbx_seq_one_letter_code
_entity_poly.pdbx_strand_id
1 'polypeptide(L)'
;LRLPGCNTHSVGFHSDEGKIFHNEKYSGSKYAEKWGEVKDVIGCGYCPKTGQVFFTMNGNYLGIAYTGIFHNWYPTIGSNGVCSLKVNFGQKEFKYKEANGMSVAGIISQELLNRIDEHTKININL
;
A
#
# COMPACT_ATOMS: atom_id res chain seq x y z
N LEU A 1 17.00 -13.28 -1.61
CA LEU A 1 16.04 -12.15 -1.61
C LEU A 1 15.16 -12.26 -0.36
N ARG A 2 14.75 -11.14 0.24
CA ARG A 2 13.92 -11.09 1.47
C ARG A 2 12.60 -10.39 1.13
N LEU A 3 11.50 -10.80 1.74
CA LEU A 3 10.21 -10.14 1.61
C LEU A 3 10.14 -8.88 2.51
N PRO A 4 9.30 -7.88 2.17
CA PRO A 4 9.06 -6.73 3.04
C PRO A 4 8.70 -7.15 4.47
N GLY A 5 9.19 -6.44 5.47
CA GLY A 5 9.01 -6.81 6.88
C GLY A 5 10.07 -7.76 7.44
N CYS A 6 10.84 -8.46 6.60
CA CYS A 6 11.81 -9.46 7.06
C CYS A 6 13.20 -8.92 7.47
N ASN A 7 13.44 -7.62 7.30
CA ASN A 7 14.69 -6.94 7.63
C ASN A 7 14.41 -5.68 8.43
N THR A 8 15.44 -5.13 9.08
CA THR A 8 15.36 -3.87 9.83
C THR A 8 14.78 -2.71 9.01
N HIS A 9 14.02 -1.85 9.69
CA HIS A 9 13.30 -0.71 9.13
C HIS A 9 12.35 -1.07 7.97
N SER A 10 11.70 -2.22 8.07
CA SER A 10 10.76 -2.70 7.05
C SER A 10 9.49 -3.23 7.68
N VAL A 11 8.35 -2.88 7.09
CA VAL A 11 7.03 -3.43 7.44
C VAL A 11 6.45 -4.12 6.20
N GLY A 12 5.83 -5.28 6.39
CA GLY A 12 5.19 -6.02 5.32
C GLY A 12 3.90 -6.72 5.76
N PHE A 13 3.00 -6.93 4.81
CA PHE A 13 1.79 -7.74 4.96
C PHE A 13 1.87 -8.87 3.93
N HIS A 14 1.92 -10.12 4.38
CA HIS A 14 2.17 -11.30 3.55
C HIS A 14 0.87 -12.03 3.24
N SER A 15 0.77 -12.54 2.01
CA SER A 15 -0.46 -13.07 1.41
C SER A 15 -0.80 -14.50 1.83
N ASP A 16 0.21 -15.30 2.16
CA ASP A 16 0.10 -16.73 2.46
C ASP A 16 -0.76 -17.02 3.70
N GLU A 17 -0.51 -16.30 4.78
CA GLU A 17 -1.19 -16.49 6.07
C GLU A 17 -1.95 -15.25 6.55
N GLY A 18 -1.88 -14.15 5.80
CA GLY A 18 -2.44 -12.85 6.21
C GLY A 18 -1.74 -12.28 7.44
N LYS A 19 -0.41 -12.44 7.50
CA LYS A 19 0.42 -11.98 8.61
C LYS A 19 1.14 -10.67 8.29
N ILE A 20 1.33 -9.85 9.31
CA ILE A 20 2.20 -8.67 9.25
C ILE A 20 3.56 -8.97 9.88
N PHE A 21 4.59 -8.30 9.36
CA PHE A 21 5.97 -8.45 9.79
C PHE A 21 6.60 -7.07 9.97
N HIS A 22 7.37 -6.88 11.04
CA HIS A 22 8.17 -5.68 11.25
C HIS A 22 9.53 -6.06 11.85
N ASN A 23 10.57 -6.04 11.02
CA ASN A 23 11.93 -6.46 11.36
C ASN A 23 12.02 -7.93 11.81
N GLU A 24 11.15 -8.80 11.29
CA GLU A 24 10.97 -10.19 11.72
C GLU A 24 11.29 -11.18 10.61
N LYS A 25 12.27 -12.05 10.82
CA LYS A 25 12.73 -12.95 9.76
C LYS A 25 11.82 -14.17 9.52
N TYR A 26 11.11 -14.63 10.56
CA TYR A 26 10.39 -15.91 10.51
C TYR A 26 9.01 -15.89 11.17
N SER A 27 8.79 -15.06 12.19
CA SER A 27 7.55 -15.05 12.97
C SER A 27 6.79 -13.73 12.78
N GLY A 28 5.83 -13.71 11.86
CA GLY A 28 4.88 -12.60 11.74
C GLY A 28 3.67 -12.76 12.66
N SER A 29 2.93 -11.68 12.86
CA SER A 29 1.70 -11.65 13.66
C SER A 29 0.47 -11.83 12.77
N LYS A 30 -0.51 -12.62 13.21
CA LYS A 30 -1.80 -12.72 12.51
C LYS A 30 -2.49 -11.36 12.50
N TYR A 31 -2.96 -10.95 11.32
CA TYR A 31 -3.54 -9.62 11.13
C TYR A 31 -4.85 -9.66 10.35
N ALA A 32 -4.92 -10.47 9.29
CA ALA A 32 -6.12 -10.64 8.48
C ALA A 32 -6.17 -12.06 7.90
N GLU A 33 -7.23 -12.36 7.16
CA GLU A 33 -7.27 -13.56 6.32
C GLU A 33 -6.21 -13.51 5.22
N LYS A 34 -5.86 -14.69 4.71
CA LYS A 34 -4.98 -14.81 3.54
C LYS A 34 -5.62 -14.12 2.32
N TRP A 35 -4.78 -13.69 1.40
CA TRP A 35 -5.19 -13.01 0.16
C TRP A 35 -4.30 -13.46 -1.00
N GLY A 36 -4.60 -12.99 -2.20
CA GLY A 36 -3.83 -13.30 -3.41
C GLY A 36 -4.68 -13.88 -4.54
N GLU A 37 -6.00 -13.83 -4.40
CA GLU A 37 -6.91 -14.22 -5.47
C GLU A 37 -6.92 -13.17 -6.58
N VAL A 38 -7.29 -13.60 -7.79
CA VAL A 38 -7.46 -12.67 -8.91
C VAL A 38 -8.52 -11.63 -8.54
N LYS A 39 -8.15 -10.34 -8.62
CA LYS A 39 -8.90 -9.13 -8.24
C LYS A 39 -8.79 -8.69 -6.78
N ASP A 40 -8.04 -9.39 -5.92
CA ASP A 40 -7.72 -8.82 -4.61
C ASP A 40 -6.97 -7.50 -4.77
N VAL A 41 -7.40 -6.49 -4.02
CA VAL A 41 -6.77 -5.17 -3.97
C VAL A 41 -6.25 -4.91 -2.57
N ILE A 42 -4.92 -4.85 -2.43
CA ILE A 42 -4.26 -4.56 -1.17
C ILE A 42 -3.75 -3.12 -1.18
N GLY A 43 -4.12 -2.36 -0.14
CA GLY A 43 -3.56 -1.04 0.14
C GLY A 43 -2.60 -1.07 1.31
N CYS A 44 -1.64 -0.15 1.33
CA CYS A 44 -0.79 0.13 2.48
C CYS A 44 -0.86 1.63 2.79
N GLY A 45 -0.93 1.97 4.08
CA GLY A 45 -1.04 3.35 4.53
C GLY A 45 -0.08 3.63 5.68
N TYR A 46 0.44 4.84 5.70
CA TYR A 46 1.29 5.36 6.78
C TYR A 46 0.79 6.74 7.20
N CYS A 47 0.64 6.94 8.51
CA CYS A 47 0.32 8.24 9.09
C CYS A 47 1.58 8.82 9.77
N PRO A 48 2.25 9.82 9.17
CA PRO A 48 3.48 10.39 9.73
C PRO A 48 3.29 11.03 11.11
N LYS A 49 2.09 11.55 11.40
CA LYS A 49 1.79 12.22 12.67
C LYS A 49 1.80 11.24 13.86
N THR A 50 1.34 10.02 13.64
CA THR A 50 1.18 9.00 14.70
C THR A 50 2.17 7.85 14.58
N GLY A 51 2.93 7.79 13.48
CA GLY A 51 3.81 6.65 13.19
C GLY A 51 3.04 5.36 12.96
N GLN A 52 1.77 5.46 12.55
CA GLN A 52 0.90 4.30 12.33
C GLN A 52 1.07 3.75 10.92
N VAL A 53 1.24 2.44 10.80
CA VAL A 53 1.15 1.70 9.54
C VAL A 53 -0.08 0.81 9.58
N PHE A 54 -0.82 0.75 8.48
CA PHE A 54 -1.99 -0.08 8.32
C PHE A 54 -2.09 -0.62 6.90
N PHE A 55 -2.92 -1.64 6.71
CA PHE A 55 -3.23 -2.18 5.40
C PHE A 55 -4.75 -2.18 5.16
N THR A 56 -5.12 -2.31 3.90
CA THR A 56 -6.50 -2.48 3.47
C THR A 56 -6.61 -3.67 2.54
N MET A 57 -7.75 -4.34 2.56
CA MET A 57 -8.05 -5.45 1.65
C MET A 57 -9.42 -5.24 1.01
N ASN A 58 -9.44 -5.19 -0.32
CA ASN A 58 -10.62 -4.98 -1.13
C ASN A 58 -11.41 -3.70 -0.77
N GLY A 59 -10.68 -2.69 -0.27
CA GLY A 59 -11.22 -1.40 0.15
C GLY A 59 -11.61 -1.32 1.62
N ASN A 60 -11.48 -2.41 2.38
CA ASN A 60 -11.78 -2.42 3.81
C ASN A 60 -10.51 -2.18 4.63
N TYR A 61 -10.61 -1.29 5.63
CA TYR A 61 -9.55 -1.05 6.61
C TYR A 61 -9.40 -2.26 7.55
N LEU A 62 -8.18 -2.76 7.71
CA LEU A 62 -7.89 -3.97 8.50
C LEU A 62 -7.43 -3.67 9.95
N GLY A 63 -7.40 -2.41 10.36
CA GLY A 63 -6.89 -2.00 11.67
C GLY A 63 -5.43 -1.56 11.63
N ILE A 64 -4.90 -1.09 12.76
CA ILE A 64 -3.51 -0.65 12.87
C ILE A 64 -2.61 -1.90 12.91
N ALA A 65 -1.64 -1.99 12.01
CA ALA A 65 -0.64 -3.05 12.02
C ALA A 65 0.47 -2.74 13.04
N TYR A 66 1.00 -1.51 13.00
CA TYR A 66 2.02 -1.02 13.91
C TYR A 66 1.80 0.47 14.22
N THR A 67 2.33 0.93 15.35
CA THR A 67 2.26 2.33 15.80
C THR A 67 3.61 2.78 16.34
N GLY A 68 3.84 4.10 16.40
CA GLY A 68 5.07 4.66 16.96
C GLY A 68 6.34 4.39 16.12
N ILE A 69 6.20 4.06 14.84
CA ILE A 69 7.32 3.81 13.93
C ILE A 69 7.50 4.99 12.97
N PHE A 70 8.61 5.70 13.12
CA PHE A 70 8.86 6.96 12.42
C PHE A 70 10.07 6.81 11.49
N HIS A 71 9.79 6.61 10.20
CA HIS A 71 10.81 6.48 9.16
C HIS A 71 10.39 7.19 7.87
N ASN A 72 11.37 7.44 7.01
CA ASN A 72 11.12 7.73 5.60
C ASN A 72 10.85 6.41 4.90
N TRP A 73 9.59 6.17 4.54
CA TRP A 73 9.15 4.91 3.95
C TRP A 73 9.21 4.94 2.42
N TYR A 74 9.54 3.79 1.84
CA TYR A 74 9.53 3.57 0.39
C TYR A 74 8.59 2.41 0.08
N PRO A 75 7.60 2.58 -0.81
CA PRO A 75 6.73 1.48 -1.22
C PRO A 75 7.55 0.32 -1.78
N THR A 76 7.32 -0.89 -1.26
CA THR A 76 8.07 -2.09 -1.64
C THR A 76 7.13 -3.23 -1.88
N ILE A 77 7.31 -3.95 -2.99
CA ILE A 77 6.62 -5.21 -3.28
C ILE A 77 7.68 -6.30 -3.42
N GLY A 78 7.45 -7.44 -2.77
CA GLY A 78 8.29 -8.63 -2.91
C GLY A 78 7.41 -9.85 -3.17
N SER A 79 7.91 -10.79 -3.96
CA SER A 79 7.25 -12.06 -4.25
C SER A 79 8.22 -13.22 -4.09
N ASN A 80 7.74 -14.35 -3.58
CA ASN A 80 8.47 -15.62 -3.51
C ASN A 80 8.19 -16.53 -4.73
N GLY A 81 7.42 -16.05 -5.71
CA GLY A 81 7.10 -16.76 -6.94
C GLY A 81 6.72 -15.81 -8.09
N VAL A 82 6.27 -16.38 -9.20
CA VAL A 82 5.77 -15.57 -10.34
C VAL A 82 4.43 -14.96 -9.96
N CYS A 83 4.29 -13.65 -10.14
CA CYS A 83 3.04 -12.93 -9.92
C CYS A 83 2.90 -11.78 -10.90
N SER A 84 1.64 -11.42 -11.22
CA SER A 84 1.30 -10.27 -12.06
C SER A 84 0.50 -9.27 -11.23
N LEU A 85 0.91 -8.00 -11.29
CA LEU A 85 0.41 -6.95 -10.41
C LEU A 85 0.04 -5.72 -11.22
N LYS A 86 -0.92 -4.94 -10.72
CA LYS A 86 -1.11 -3.53 -11.12
C LYS A 86 -0.89 -2.66 -9.89
N VAL A 87 -0.16 -1.57 -10.04
CA VAL A 87 0.18 -0.66 -8.94
C VAL A 87 -0.51 0.68 -9.17
N ASN A 88 -1.05 1.27 -8.10
CA ASN A 88 -1.64 2.59 -8.08
C ASN A 88 -1.00 3.41 -6.95
N PHE A 89 -0.29 4.48 -7.30
CA PHE A 89 0.31 5.45 -6.38
C PHE A 89 -0.50 6.75 -6.26
N GLY A 90 -1.74 6.75 -6.76
CA GLY A 90 -2.64 7.89 -6.80
C GLY A 90 -3.02 8.34 -8.21
N GLN A 91 -2.59 7.64 -9.26
CA GLN A 91 -2.97 7.96 -10.65
C GLN A 91 -4.43 7.60 -10.98
N LYS A 92 -5.07 6.81 -10.13
CA LYS A 92 -6.50 6.45 -10.22
C LYS A 92 -7.10 6.45 -8.81
N GLU A 93 -8.42 6.45 -8.72
CA GLU A 93 -9.10 6.25 -7.43
C GLU A 93 -8.64 4.95 -6.75
N PHE A 94 -8.45 5.03 -5.45
CA PHE A 94 -8.15 3.90 -4.60
C PHE A 94 -9.43 3.12 -4.28
N LYS A 95 -9.27 1.80 -4.08
CA LYS A 95 -10.36 0.96 -3.60
C LYS A 95 -10.78 1.32 -2.17
N TYR A 96 -9.81 1.72 -1.34
CA TYR A 96 -10.06 2.34 -0.03
C TYR A 96 -10.35 3.83 -0.26
N LYS A 97 -11.62 4.22 -0.12
CA LYS A 97 -12.12 5.51 -0.61
C LYS A 97 -11.54 6.70 0.17
N GLU A 98 -11.22 6.50 1.43
CA GLU A 98 -10.63 7.47 2.34
C GLU A 98 -9.21 7.86 1.91
N ALA A 99 -8.56 7.07 1.03
CA ALA A 99 -7.28 7.40 0.43
C ALA A 99 -7.38 8.28 -0.83
N ASN A 100 -8.58 8.53 -1.36
CA ASN A 100 -8.73 9.40 -2.53
C ASN A 100 -8.31 10.83 -2.18
N GLY A 101 -7.53 11.45 -3.08
CA GLY A 101 -6.86 12.72 -2.83
C GLY A 101 -5.50 12.61 -2.14
N MET A 102 -5.02 11.40 -1.86
CA MET A 102 -3.65 11.15 -1.36
C MET A 102 -2.75 10.53 -2.44
N SER A 103 -1.44 10.70 -2.29
CA SER A 103 -0.39 10.05 -3.08
C SER A 103 0.78 9.64 -2.20
N VAL A 104 1.75 8.96 -2.79
CA VAL A 104 3.05 8.69 -2.16
C VAL A 104 3.83 9.96 -1.77
N ALA A 105 3.54 11.11 -2.38
CA ALA A 105 4.12 12.40 -2.05
C ALA A 105 3.31 13.18 -0.99
N GLY A 106 2.23 12.58 -0.46
CA GLY A 106 1.29 13.23 0.44
C GLY A 106 0.00 13.63 -0.25
N ILE A 107 -0.73 14.59 0.34
CA ILE A 107 -2.02 15.07 -0.18
C ILE A 107 -1.80 15.65 -1.58
N ILE A 108 -2.52 15.13 -2.56
CA ILE A 108 -2.64 15.78 -3.86
C ILE A 108 -3.71 16.86 -3.68
N SER A 109 -3.34 18.13 -3.85
CA SER A 109 -4.35 19.19 -3.83
C SER A 109 -5.35 18.97 -4.97
N GLN A 110 -6.61 19.34 -4.77
CA GLN A 110 -7.62 19.29 -5.83
C GLN A 110 -7.17 20.08 -7.07
N GLU A 111 -6.39 21.13 -6.86
CA GLU A 111 -5.77 21.94 -7.91
C GLU A 111 -4.72 21.15 -8.73
N LEU A 112 -3.93 20.29 -8.10
CA LEU A 112 -3.00 19.39 -8.80
C LEU A 112 -3.74 18.26 -9.53
N LEU A 113 -4.81 17.70 -8.95
CA LEU A 113 -5.67 16.72 -9.61
C LEU A 113 -6.27 17.30 -10.90
N ASN A 114 -6.84 18.50 -10.82
CA ASN A 114 -7.42 19.18 -11.97
C ASN A 114 -6.39 19.43 -13.10
N ARG A 115 -5.13 19.74 -12.75
CA ARG A 115 -4.04 19.93 -13.73
C ARG A 115 -3.61 18.62 -14.40
N ILE A 116 -3.62 17.49 -13.70
CA ILE A 116 -3.32 16.19 -14.29
C ILE A 116 -4.42 15.79 -15.28
N ASP A 117 -5.69 16.02 -14.93
CA ASP A 117 -6.82 15.72 -15.82
C ASP A 117 -6.78 16.57 -17.09
N GLU A 118 -6.38 17.84 -17.01
CA GLU A 118 -6.19 18.70 -18.19
C GLU A 118 -5.06 18.22 -19.10
N HIS A 119 -3.94 17.75 -18.54
CA HIS A 119 -2.81 17.23 -19.33
C HIS A 119 -2.99 15.79 -19.83
N THR A 120 -3.87 15.00 -19.20
CA THR A 120 -4.17 13.61 -19.63
C THR A 120 -5.31 13.56 -20.66
N LYS A 121 -6.07 14.66 -20.84
CA LYS A 121 -7.07 14.84 -21.91
C LYS A 121 -6.49 15.06 -23.31
N ILE A 122 -5.21 14.75 -23.55
CA ILE A 122 -4.69 14.68 -24.91
C ILE A 122 -5.37 13.47 -25.56
N ASN A 123 -6.41 13.74 -26.34
CA ASN A 123 -7.05 12.78 -27.26
C ASN A 123 -5.96 12.13 -28.11
N ILE A 124 -5.62 10.88 -27.79
CA ILE A 124 -4.87 10.03 -28.71
C ILE A 124 -5.89 9.53 -29.72
N ASN A 125 -6.17 10.34 -30.74
CA ASN A 125 -6.71 9.82 -31.99
C ASN A 125 -5.53 9.15 -32.73
N LEU A 126 -5.47 7.82 -32.61
CA LEU A 126 -4.90 6.93 -33.62
C LEU A 126 -5.88 5.80 -33.87
#